data_AF-A0A7S2KVR4-F1
#
_entry.id   AF-A0A7S2KVR4-F1
#
_cell.length_a   1.000
_cell.length_b   1.000
_cell.length_c   1.000
_cell.angle_alpha   90.00
_cell.angle_beta   90.00
_cell.angle_gamma   90.00
#
_symmetry.space_group_name_H-M   'P 1'
#
loop_
_entity.id
_entity.type
_entity.pdbx_description
1 polymer ?
#
loop_
_entity_poly.entity_id
_entity_poly.type
_entity_poly.pdbx_seq_one_letter_code
_entity_poly.pdbx_strand_id
1 'polypeptide(L)'
;SVMSMAAPLRSGLMAPRGVDLNLDKFNLSSTTGSAGDVRTGSADLVVGQAFLAALHGDGGELGDEDRALFQQVFNPHLSDRAAEGDRFAPPPTSYSHLQSLKRLVKEEHEVREKRMCAFSDEKFDADCPGPLFPASWTSSLQGDGAPRGRVQLRSDYKGQADLIMSALRVTTPVFDRRAEDGMRFRVYRLGSLEVRTCAAHGADENVVGVYSPCDSATAHGAMWGQRAQGVTEHQKVVKVNEYVERPRVGDSRKRVHFVALECEGAAVVVMEARADGSVAWLENPPDLELRASMARVVRSADCSK
;
A
#
# COMPACT_ATOMS: atom_id res chain seq x y z
N SER A 1 -52.30 -0.43 3.57
CA SER A 1 -52.18 -1.19 2.32
C SER A 1 -50.71 -1.45 2.09
N VAL A 2 -50.25 -2.68 2.36
CA VAL A 2 -48.83 -3.06 2.39
C VAL A 2 -48.51 -3.73 1.06
N MET A 3 -47.71 -3.08 0.21
CA MET A 3 -47.28 -3.66 -1.06
C MET A 3 -45.99 -4.46 -0.86
N SER A 4 -46.15 -5.77 -0.81
CA SER A 4 -45.08 -6.77 -0.85
C SER A 4 -44.63 -6.98 -2.29
N MET A 5 -43.41 -6.54 -2.62
CA MET A 5 -42.76 -6.81 -3.90
C MET A 5 -41.80 -8.00 -3.73
N ALA A 6 -42.29 -9.20 -4.05
CA ALA A 6 -41.44 -10.38 -4.18
C ALA A 6 -40.87 -10.42 -5.61
N ALA A 7 -39.56 -10.24 -5.74
CA ALA A 7 -38.84 -10.42 -7.00
C ALA A 7 -38.33 -11.87 -7.11
N PRO A 8 -38.51 -12.56 -8.25
CA PRO A 8 -38.00 -13.91 -8.45
C PRO A 8 -36.50 -13.88 -8.79
N LEU A 9 -35.67 -14.45 -7.91
CA LEU A 9 -34.28 -14.78 -8.20
C LEU A 9 -34.23 -15.94 -9.22
N ARG A 10 -34.06 -15.61 -10.49
CA ARG A 10 -33.68 -16.59 -11.52
C ARG A 10 -32.20 -16.96 -11.35
N SER A 11 -31.95 -18.00 -10.55
CA SER A 11 -30.66 -18.71 -10.54
C SER A 11 -30.51 -19.47 -11.86
N GLY A 12 -29.89 -18.84 -12.85
CA GLY A 12 -29.34 -19.51 -14.02
C GLY A 12 -28.05 -20.22 -13.62
N LEU A 13 -28.15 -21.45 -13.13
CA LEU A 13 -27.00 -22.35 -13.01
C LEU A 13 -26.47 -22.60 -14.43
N MET A 14 -25.43 -21.86 -14.84
CA MET A 14 -24.67 -22.22 -16.04
C MET A 14 -24.05 -23.59 -15.78
N ALA A 15 -24.52 -24.60 -16.52
CA ALA A 15 -23.90 -25.91 -16.53
C ALA A 15 -22.41 -25.75 -16.91
N PRO A 16 -21.48 -26.36 -16.16
CA PRO A 16 -20.05 -26.28 -16.48
C PRO A 16 -19.84 -26.84 -17.89
N ARG A 17 -19.37 -25.99 -18.81
CA ARG A 17 -18.95 -26.43 -20.13
C ARG A 17 -17.61 -27.14 -19.95
N GLY A 18 -17.63 -28.47 -19.96
CA GLY A 18 -16.42 -29.27 -20.01
C GLY A 18 -15.59 -28.89 -21.23
N VAL A 19 -14.27 -28.76 -21.04
CA VAL A 19 -13.31 -28.59 -22.12
C VAL A 19 -13.07 -29.96 -22.75
N ASP A 20 -13.39 -30.13 -24.04
CA ASP A 20 -13.09 -31.35 -24.80
C ASP A 20 -11.56 -31.43 -25.02
N LEU A 21 -10.87 -32.21 -24.18
CA LEU A 21 -9.43 -32.45 -24.26
C LEU A 21 -9.09 -33.55 -25.30
N ASN A 22 -9.89 -33.67 -26.35
CA ASN A 22 -9.63 -34.66 -27.39
C ASN A 22 -8.44 -34.23 -28.26
N LEU A 23 -7.26 -34.76 -27.91
CA LEU A 23 -5.97 -34.48 -28.53
C LEU A 23 -5.86 -35.02 -29.96
N ASP A 24 -6.76 -35.93 -30.38
CA ASP A 24 -6.73 -36.55 -31.70
C ASP A 24 -7.08 -35.57 -32.83
N LYS A 25 -7.62 -34.40 -32.47
CA LYS A 25 -7.94 -33.31 -33.41
C LYS A 25 -6.79 -32.31 -33.59
N PHE A 26 -5.71 -32.42 -32.82
CA PHE A 26 -4.54 -31.56 -32.98
C PHE A 26 -3.66 -32.08 -34.13
N ASN A 27 -3.92 -31.57 -35.33
CA ASN A 27 -3.12 -31.90 -36.49
C ASN A 27 -1.81 -31.09 -36.51
N LEU A 28 -0.72 -31.68 -35.99
CA LEU A 28 0.62 -31.09 -35.99
C LEU A 28 1.27 -31.06 -37.40
N SER A 29 0.64 -31.66 -38.42
CA SER A 29 1.24 -31.78 -39.76
C SER A 29 1.11 -30.52 -40.62
N SER A 30 0.33 -29.51 -40.19
CA SER A 30 0.20 -28.24 -40.90
C SER A 30 0.87 -27.13 -40.09
N THR A 31 2.20 -27.06 -40.14
CA THR A 31 2.91 -25.84 -39.78
C THR A 31 2.57 -24.78 -40.82
N THR A 32 1.48 -24.04 -40.59
CA THR A 32 1.25 -22.76 -41.24
C THR A 32 2.31 -21.80 -40.75
N GLY A 33 3.45 -21.80 -41.45
CA GLY A 33 4.51 -20.81 -41.28
C GLY A 33 3.93 -19.43 -41.56
N SER A 34 3.44 -18.76 -40.52
CA SER A 34 3.11 -17.34 -40.58
C SER A 34 4.41 -16.59 -40.80
N ALA A 35 4.64 -16.21 -42.05
CA ALA A 35 5.79 -15.45 -42.52
C ALA A 35 5.85 -14.07 -41.85
N GLY A 36 6.36 -14.03 -40.62
CA GLY A 36 7.01 -12.87 -40.03
C GLY A 36 8.52 -13.09 -40.12
N ASP A 37 9.10 -12.69 -41.25
CA ASP A 37 10.50 -12.90 -41.63
C ASP A 37 11.44 -12.06 -40.73
N VAL A 38 11.71 -12.53 -39.52
CA VAL A 38 12.96 -12.19 -38.83
C VAL A 38 13.94 -13.29 -39.22
N ARG A 39 14.74 -13.02 -40.27
CA ARG A 39 15.82 -13.89 -40.72
C ARG A 39 16.91 -13.99 -39.66
N THR A 40 16.70 -14.81 -38.64
CA THR A 40 17.81 -15.36 -37.84
C THR A 40 18.40 -16.53 -38.62
N GLY A 41 19.32 -16.20 -39.54
CA GLY A 41 20.05 -17.19 -40.31
C GLY A 41 21.03 -17.95 -39.41
N SER A 42 20.57 -19.00 -38.73
CA SER A 42 21.30 -20.25 -38.44
C SER A 42 20.47 -21.07 -37.46
N ALA A 43 20.01 -22.22 -37.95
CA ALA A 43 19.08 -23.12 -37.27
C ALA A 43 19.63 -23.70 -35.95
N ASP A 44 18.71 -23.97 -35.02
CA ASP A 44 18.84 -24.73 -33.75
C ASP A 44 19.45 -24.05 -32.50
N LEU A 45 19.70 -22.75 -32.53
CA LEU A 45 20.16 -22.04 -31.33
C LEU A 45 19.02 -21.85 -30.34
N VAL A 46 19.06 -22.59 -29.23
CA VAL A 46 18.85 -22.15 -27.82
C VAL A 46 18.31 -20.71 -27.66
N VAL A 47 17.13 -20.40 -28.21
CA VAL A 47 16.62 -19.01 -28.27
C VAL A 47 16.16 -18.57 -26.89
N GLY A 48 15.68 -19.51 -26.06
CA GLY A 48 15.08 -19.22 -24.77
C GLY A 48 16.03 -18.54 -23.79
N GLN A 49 17.14 -19.20 -23.47
CA GLN A 49 18.13 -18.65 -22.54
C GLN A 49 18.80 -17.40 -23.10
N ALA A 50 19.09 -17.36 -24.40
CA ALA A 50 19.65 -16.17 -25.05
C ALA A 50 18.70 -14.97 -24.96
N PHE A 51 17.40 -15.19 -25.19
CA PHE A 51 16.37 -14.15 -25.03
C PHE A 51 16.27 -13.67 -23.59
N LEU A 52 16.18 -14.59 -22.63
CA LEU A 52 16.10 -14.25 -21.20
C LEU A 52 17.38 -13.53 -20.73
N ALA A 53 18.56 -13.91 -21.22
CA ALA A 53 19.81 -13.22 -20.93
C ALA A 53 19.83 -11.82 -21.55
N ALA A 54 19.39 -11.67 -22.81
CA ALA A 54 19.28 -10.38 -23.48
C ALA A 54 18.28 -9.44 -22.80
N LEU A 55 17.27 -9.99 -22.11
CA LEU A 55 16.31 -9.21 -21.35
C LEU A 55 16.92 -8.56 -20.10
N HIS A 56 17.89 -9.22 -19.46
CA HIS A 56 18.50 -8.76 -18.21
C HIS A 56 19.90 -8.14 -18.38
N GLY A 57 20.53 -8.33 -19.54
CA GLY A 57 21.87 -7.82 -19.84
C GLY A 57 21.88 -6.52 -20.65
N ASP A 58 23.03 -5.87 -20.67
CA ASP A 58 23.34 -4.76 -21.58
C ASP A 58 23.94 -5.32 -22.87
N GLY A 59 23.18 -5.32 -23.97
CA GLY A 59 23.74 -5.54 -25.32
C GLY A 59 23.00 -6.50 -26.26
N GLY A 60 21.69 -6.69 -26.14
CA GLY A 60 20.91 -7.50 -27.10
C GLY A 60 20.46 -6.75 -28.36
N GLU A 61 20.12 -7.50 -29.41
CA GLU A 61 19.47 -7.00 -30.65
C GLU A 61 18.07 -6.40 -30.43
N LEU A 62 17.52 -6.60 -29.23
CA LEU A 62 16.22 -6.07 -28.84
C LEU A 62 16.33 -4.58 -28.53
N GLY A 63 15.55 -3.77 -29.25
CA GLY A 63 15.43 -2.33 -29.00
C GLY A 63 14.96 -2.02 -27.59
N ASP A 64 15.40 -0.88 -27.06
CA ASP A 64 15.21 -0.53 -25.64
C ASP A 64 13.74 -0.50 -25.21
N GLU A 65 12.84 -0.02 -26.08
CA GLU A 65 11.40 -0.01 -25.79
C GLU A 65 10.82 -1.41 -25.63
N ASP A 66 11.16 -2.33 -26.53
CA ASP A 66 10.63 -3.69 -26.52
C ASP A 66 11.28 -4.51 -25.40
N ARG A 67 12.54 -4.22 -25.06
CA ARG A 67 13.21 -4.75 -23.87
C ARG A 67 12.48 -4.33 -22.60
N ALA A 68 12.19 -3.04 -22.44
CA ALA A 68 11.46 -2.53 -21.29
C ALA A 68 10.04 -3.12 -21.19
N LEU A 69 9.36 -3.34 -22.33
CA LEU A 69 8.06 -4.02 -22.37
C LEU A 69 8.17 -5.48 -21.88
N PHE A 70 9.10 -6.25 -22.44
CA PHE A 70 9.27 -7.64 -22.05
C PHE A 70 9.76 -7.81 -20.61
N GLN A 71 10.53 -6.85 -20.08
CA GLN A 71 10.94 -6.86 -18.66
C GLN A 71 9.73 -6.72 -17.74
N GLN A 72 8.73 -5.94 -18.13
CA GLN A 72 7.47 -5.83 -17.38
C GLN A 72 6.65 -7.12 -17.46
N VAL A 73 6.57 -7.73 -18.64
CA VAL A 73 5.77 -8.94 -18.88
C VAL A 73 6.39 -10.19 -18.25
N PHE A 74 7.72 -10.34 -18.36
CA PHE A 74 8.48 -11.46 -17.81
C PHE A 74 9.18 -11.08 -16.50
N ASN A 75 8.52 -10.28 -15.67
CA ASN A 75 9.01 -9.98 -14.34
C ASN A 75 9.29 -11.31 -13.59
N PRO A 76 10.52 -11.60 -13.15
CA PRO A 76 10.90 -12.88 -12.55
C PRO A 76 10.09 -13.28 -11.31
N HIS A 77 9.31 -12.35 -10.77
CA HIS A 77 8.52 -12.54 -9.56
C HIS A 77 7.03 -12.71 -9.82
N LEU A 78 6.58 -12.36 -11.02
CA LEU A 78 5.21 -12.59 -11.50
C LEU A 78 5.16 -13.75 -12.49
N SER A 79 6.29 -14.09 -13.09
CA SER A 79 6.44 -15.15 -14.07
C SER A 79 7.55 -16.10 -13.64
N ASP A 80 7.21 -17.38 -13.52
CA ASP A 80 8.16 -18.48 -13.30
C ASP A 80 8.80 -18.97 -14.61
N ARG A 81 8.40 -18.41 -15.76
CA ARG A 81 8.86 -18.84 -17.09
C ARG A 81 10.37 -18.68 -17.29
N ALA A 82 11.01 -17.80 -16.52
CA ALA A 82 12.46 -17.69 -16.51
C ALA A 82 13.15 -19.00 -16.05
N ALA A 83 12.50 -19.81 -15.22
CA ALA A 83 13.00 -21.11 -14.77
C ALA A 83 12.91 -22.20 -15.86
N GLU A 84 12.23 -21.95 -16.98
CA GLU A 84 12.17 -22.88 -18.12
C GLU A 84 13.53 -23.02 -18.81
N GLY A 85 14.41 -22.01 -18.71
CA GLY A 85 15.74 -22.00 -19.32
C GLY A 85 15.67 -22.17 -20.84
N ASP A 86 16.33 -23.20 -21.36
CA ASP A 86 16.36 -23.50 -22.80
C ASP A 86 15.00 -23.98 -23.35
N ARG A 87 14.08 -24.42 -22.48
CA ARG A 87 12.72 -24.81 -22.88
C ARG A 87 11.81 -23.60 -23.10
N PHE A 88 12.25 -22.41 -22.70
CA PHE A 88 11.50 -21.19 -22.93
C PHE A 88 11.40 -20.90 -24.43
N ALA A 89 10.17 -20.87 -24.95
CA ALA A 89 9.90 -20.37 -26.29
C ALA A 89 9.57 -18.86 -26.20
N PRO A 90 10.39 -17.97 -26.78
CA PRO A 90 10.12 -16.54 -26.79
C PRO A 90 8.78 -16.21 -27.45
N PRO A 91 8.08 -15.17 -26.97
CA PRO A 91 6.83 -14.74 -27.59
C PRO A 91 7.11 -14.21 -29.02
N PRO A 92 6.11 -14.24 -29.92
CA PRO A 92 6.23 -13.65 -31.24
C PRO A 92 6.59 -12.16 -31.16
N THR A 93 7.59 -11.72 -31.92
CA THR A 93 8.01 -10.30 -31.99
C THR A 93 7.34 -9.54 -33.14
N SER A 94 6.21 -10.05 -33.64
CA SER A 94 5.46 -9.36 -34.69
C SER A 94 4.92 -8.02 -34.19
N TYR A 95 4.93 -7.00 -35.06
CA TYR A 95 4.49 -5.65 -34.69
C TYR A 95 3.09 -5.63 -34.09
N SER A 96 2.13 -6.37 -34.66
CA SER A 96 0.76 -6.43 -34.14
C SER A 96 0.67 -7.07 -32.75
N HIS A 97 1.46 -8.10 -32.47
CA HIS A 97 1.53 -8.72 -31.16
C HIS A 97 2.12 -7.76 -30.12
N LEU A 98 3.25 -7.12 -30.46
CA LEU A 98 3.90 -6.13 -29.60
C LEU A 98 2.98 -4.94 -29.30
N GLN A 99 2.24 -4.42 -30.29
CA GLN A 99 1.27 -3.35 -30.07
C GLN A 99 0.13 -3.78 -29.14
N SER A 100 -0.38 -5.00 -29.30
CA SER A 100 -1.38 -5.54 -28.39
C SER A 100 -0.83 -5.71 -26.97
N LEU A 101 0.41 -6.17 -26.83
CA LEU A 101 1.08 -6.33 -25.55
C LEU A 101 1.33 -4.97 -24.86
N LYS A 102 1.81 -3.96 -25.61
CA LYS A 102 1.96 -2.57 -25.14
C LYS A 102 0.63 -2.02 -24.61
N ARG A 103 -0.48 -2.26 -25.33
CA ARG A 103 -1.82 -1.87 -24.87
C ARG A 103 -2.21 -2.57 -23.57
N LEU A 104 -2.03 -3.89 -23.47
CA LEU A 104 -2.38 -4.65 -22.26
C LEU A 104 -1.57 -4.22 -21.04
N VAL A 105 -0.26 -4.03 -21.18
CA VAL A 105 0.61 -3.55 -20.10
C VAL A 105 0.22 -2.14 -19.65
N LYS A 106 -0.19 -1.27 -20.59
CA LYS A 106 -0.76 0.03 -20.26
C LYS A 106 -2.07 -0.08 -19.48
N GLU A 107 -3.00 -0.93 -19.90
CA GLU A 107 -4.26 -1.18 -19.19
C GLU A 107 -3.99 -1.71 -17.77
N GLU A 108 -3.03 -2.63 -17.60
CA GLU A 108 -2.62 -3.13 -16.28
C GLU A 108 -2.06 -2.02 -15.39
N HIS A 109 -1.20 -1.16 -15.94
CA HIS A 109 -0.68 0.01 -15.23
C HIS A 109 -1.80 0.94 -14.76
N GLU A 110 -2.79 1.21 -15.62
CA GLU A 110 -3.96 2.02 -15.25
C GLU A 110 -4.77 1.39 -14.12
N VAL A 111 -4.90 0.06 -14.08
CA VAL A 111 -5.56 -0.65 -12.97
C VAL A 111 -4.75 -0.53 -11.68
N ARG A 112 -3.41 -0.63 -11.76
CA ARG A 112 -2.52 -0.45 -10.61
C ARG A 112 -2.66 0.93 -9.97
N GLU A 113 -2.63 1.98 -10.79
CA GLU A 113 -2.86 3.36 -10.33
C GLU A 113 -4.25 3.52 -9.69
N LYS A 114 -5.29 2.94 -10.30
CA LYS A 114 -6.65 2.95 -9.72
C LYS A 114 -6.70 2.26 -8.36
N ARG A 115 -5.99 1.13 -8.18
CA ARG A 115 -5.89 0.45 -6.88
C ARG A 115 -5.17 1.30 -5.85
N MET A 116 -4.05 1.93 -6.21
CA MET A 116 -3.32 2.84 -5.33
C MET A 116 -4.20 4.00 -4.86
N CYS A 117 -4.90 4.65 -5.80
CA CYS A 117 -5.85 5.71 -5.50
C CYS A 117 -6.97 5.23 -4.57
N ALA A 118 -7.62 4.10 -4.89
CA ALA A 118 -8.68 3.54 -4.07
C ALA A 118 -8.20 3.14 -2.66
N PHE A 119 -6.99 2.60 -2.55
CA PHE A 119 -6.38 2.26 -1.26
C PHE A 119 -6.01 3.49 -0.44
N SER A 120 -5.63 4.60 -1.11
CA SER A 120 -5.37 5.90 -0.48
C SER A 120 -6.64 6.72 -0.20
N ASP A 121 -7.82 6.21 -0.52
CA ASP A 121 -9.08 6.93 -0.25
C ASP A 121 -9.49 6.76 1.23
N GLU A 122 -9.99 7.82 1.86
CA GLU A 122 -10.47 7.78 3.26
C GLU A 122 -11.56 6.71 3.49
N LYS A 123 -12.29 6.32 2.44
CA LYS A 123 -13.38 5.33 2.49
C LYS A 123 -12.90 3.89 2.30
N PHE A 124 -11.61 3.65 2.06
CA PHE A 124 -11.11 2.29 1.95
C PHE A 124 -11.40 1.50 3.22
N ASP A 125 -12.01 0.33 3.05
CA ASP A 125 -12.27 -0.62 4.11
C ASP A 125 -11.47 -1.89 3.85
N ALA A 126 -10.62 -2.27 4.80
CA ALA A 126 -9.80 -3.47 4.70
C ALA A 126 -10.64 -4.76 4.65
N ASP A 127 -11.85 -4.74 5.20
CA ASP A 127 -12.75 -5.89 5.25
C ASP A 127 -13.62 -5.98 3.97
N CYS A 128 -13.81 -4.85 3.27
CA CYS A 128 -14.52 -4.73 2.01
C CYS A 128 -13.81 -3.75 1.05
N PRO A 129 -12.65 -4.14 0.49
CA PRO A 129 -11.78 -3.21 -0.26
C PRO A 129 -12.38 -2.76 -1.60
N GLY A 130 -13.40 -3.46 -2.09
CA GLY A 130 -14.11 -3.14 -3.33
C GLY A 130 -13.60 -3.93 -4.54
N PRO A 131 -14.22 -3.73 -5.72
CA PRO A 131 -14.03 -4.58 -6.90
C PRO A 131 -12.67 -4.43 -7.61
N LEU A 132 -11.90 -3.41 -7.26
CA LEU A 132 -10.55 -3.21 -7.82
C LEU A 132 -9.51 -4.15 -7.21
N PHE A 133 -9.85 -4.80 -6.09
CA PHE A 133 -8.96 -5.69 -5.34
C PHE A 133 -9.38 -7.15 -5.51
N PRO A 134 -8.47 -8.11 -5.24
CA PRO A 134 -8.81 -9.52 -5.31
C PRO A 134 -10.02 -9.85 -4.44
N ALA A 135 -10.96 -10.63 -4.97
CA ALA A 135 -12.15 -11.05 -4.22
C ALA A 135 -11.81 -11.83 -2.93
N SER A 136 -10.61 -12.44 -2.88
CA SER A 136 -10.08 -13.13 -1.70
C SER A 136 -9.72 -12.21 -0.53
N TRP A 137 -9.65 -10.89 -0.75
CA TRP A 137 -9.42 -9.92 0.32
C TRP A 137 -10.68 -9.60 1.11
N THR A 138 -11.85 -9.74 0.51
CA THR A 138 -13.13 -9.53 1.17
C THR A 138 -13.31 -10.62 2.23
N SER A 139 -13.47 -10.22 3.50
CA SER A 139 -13.70 -11.17 4.57
C SER A 139 -15.01 -11.92 4.31
N SER A 140 -14.95 -13.26 4.29
CA SER A 140 -16.14 -14.11 4.16
C SER A 140 -17.04 -14.07 5.40
N LEU A 141 -16.48 -13.62 6.52
CA LEU A 141 -17.20 -13.42 7.76
C LEU A 141 -17.75 -11.99 7.78
N GLN A 142 -18.99 -11.83 7.30
CA GLN A 142 -19.86 -10.70 7.67
C GLN A 142 -20.25 -10.86 9.15
N GLY A 143 -19.28 -10.77 10.05
CA GLY A 143 -19.58 -10.56 11.46
C GLY A 143 -20.08 -9.12 11.65
N ASP A 144 -20.86 -8.88 12.71
CA ASP A 144 -21.28 -7.57 13.21
C ASP A 144 -20.07 -6.71 13.68
N GLY A 145 -19.02 -6.63 12.86
CA GLY A 145 -17.89 -5.76 13.08
C GLY A 145 -18.42 -4.34 13.20
N ALA A 146 -18.22 -3.75 14.38
CA ALA A 146 -18.60 -2.37 14.63
C ALA A 146 -18.06 -1.51 13.48
N PRO A 147 -18.90 -0.62 12.91
CA PRO A 147 -18.50 0.18 11.76
C PRO A 147 -17.17 0.86 12.07
N ARG A 148 -16.16 0.64 11.23
CA ARG A 148 -14.87 1.31 11.39
C ARG A 148 -15.13 2.82 11.38
N GLY A 149 -14.57 3.50 12.37
CA GLY A 149 -14.66 4.95 12.47
C GLY A 149 -14.18 5.60 11.18
N ARG A 150 -14.83 6.68 10.77
CA ARG A 150 -14.40 7.48 9.62
C ARG A 150 -12.97 7.96 9.90
N VAL A 151 -12.08 7.87 8.91
CA VAL A 151 -10.71 8.41 9.04
C VAL A 151 -10.59 9.72 8.25
N GLN A 152 -9.64 10.56 8.64
CA GLN A 152 -9.35 11.84 7.98
C GLN A 152 -7.89 11.87 7.51
N LEU A 153 -7.66 12.25 6.25
CA LEU A 153 -6.33 12.37 5.68
C LEU A 153 -5.52 13.48 6.36
N ARG A 154 -4.27 13.16 6.72
CA ARG A 154 -3.32 14.05 7.40
C ARG A 154 -2.18 14.45 6.46
N SER A 155 -2.45 15.45 5.62
CA SER A 155 -1.50 15.93 4.61
C SER A 155 -0.23 16.57 5.20
N ASP A 156 -0.27 16.96 6.48
CA ASP A 156 0.85 17.49 7.24
C ASP A 156 2.03 16.50 7.38
N TYR A 157 1.78 15.20 7.17
CA TYR A 157 2.83 14.16 7.21
C TYR A 157 3.54 13.91 5.88
N LYS A 158 3.16 14.57 4.78
CA LYS A 158 3.77 14.32 3.45
C LYS A 158 5.28 14.57 3.44
N GLY A 159 5.78 15.49 4.26
CA GLY A 159 7.22 15.78 4.40
C GLY A 159 7.96 14.91 5.43
N GLN A 160 7.28 13.98 6.09
CA GLN A 160 7.83 13.16 7.19
C GLN A 160 7.94 11.67 6.81
N ALA A 161 7.99 11.36 5.51
CA ALA A 161 8.01 9.99 5.01
C ALA A 161 9.13 9.15 5.65
N ASP A 162 10.37 9.66 5.75
CA ASP A 162 11.50 8.92 6.31
C ASP A 162 11.32 8.55 7.79
N LEU A 163 10.72 9.46 8.57
CA LEU A 163 10.43 9.26 9.98
C LEU A 163 9.37 8.17 10.15
N ILE A 164 8.31 8.24 9.36
CA ILE A 164 7.22 7.25 9.34
C ILE A 164 7.78 5.89 8.92
N MET A 165 8.52 5.82 7.81
CA MET A 165 9.13 4.59 7.31
C MET A 165 10.06 3.94 8.35
N SER A 166 10.80 4.74 9.12
CA SER A 166 11.62 4.24 10.23
C SER A 166 10.78 3.59 11.34
N ALA A 167 9.63 4.17 11.67
CA ALA A 167 8.68 3.59 12.63
C ALA A 167 7.99 2.32 12.08
N LEU A 168 7.65 2.29 10.79
CA LEU A 168 7.01 1.14 10.15
C LEU A 168 7.90 -0.12 10.16
N ARG A 169 9.21 0.03 10.02
CA ARG A 169 10.17 -1.10 10.02
C ARG A 169 10.12 -1.97 11.28
N VAL A 170 9.69 -1.40 12.42
CA VAL A 170 9.56 -2.13 13.69
C VAL A 170 8.12 -2.43 14.08
N THR A 171 7.16 -2.03 13.23
CA THR A 171 5.73 -2.17 13.50
C THR A 171 5.15 -3.30 12.65
N THR A 172 4.35 -4.17 13.26
CA THR A 172 3.64 -5.22 12.50
C THR A 172 2.40 -4.61 11.84
N PRO A 173 2.18 -4.80 10.53
CA PRO A 173 0.99 -4.29 9.86
C PRO A 173 -0.27 -5.02 10.37
N VAL A 174 -1.37 -4.26 10.53
CA VAL A 174 -2.69 -4.83 10.86
C VAL A 174 -3.42 -5.36 9.62
N PHE A 175 -2.99 -4.93 8.44
CA PHE A 175 -3.42 -5.44 7.15
C PHE A 175 -2.20 -5.58 6.27
N ASP A 176 -2.01 -6.76 5.66
CA ASP A 176 -0.92 -7.01 4.73
C ASP A 176 -1.40 -8.00 3.66
N ARG A 177 -1.63 -7.49 2.45
CA ARG A 177 -2.16 -8.27 1.35
C ARG A 177 -1.43 -7.95 0.04
N ARG A 178 -1.46 -8.91 -0.89
CA ARG A 178 -0.91 -8.76 -2.24
C ARG A 178 -2.00 -8.90 -3.29
N ALA A 179 -1.97 -8.02 -4.28
CA ALA A 179 -2.84 -8.09 -5.45
C ALA A 179 -2.24 -9.04 -6.50
N GLU A 180 -2.99 -9.34 -7.56
CA GLU A 180 -2.59 -10.31 -8.59
C GLU A 180 -1.35 -9.87 -9.37
N ASP A 181 -1.10 -8.57 -9.46
CA ASP A 181 0.09 -7.96 -10.08
C ASP A 181 1.31 -7.92 -9.13
N GLY A 182 1.23 -8.61 -7.99
CA GLY A 182 2.26 -8.68 -6.97
C GLY A 182 2.41 -7.44 -6.11
N MET A 183 1.62 -6.38 -6.36
CA MET A 183 1.66 -5.17 -5.55
C MET A 183 1.20 -5.46 -4.12
N ARG A 184 2.01 -5.05 -3.14
CA ARG A 184 1.75 -5.29 -1.72
C ARG A 184 1.17 -4.04 -1.08
N PHE A 185 0.07 -4.20 -0.37
CA PHE A 185 -0.66 -3.13 0.30
C PHE A 185 -0.68 -3.42 1.79
N ARG A 186 -0.30 -2.43 2.60
CA ARG A 186 -0.25 -2.58 4.05
C ARG A 186 -0.91 -1.43 4.77
N VAL A 187 -1.52 -1.75 5.90
CA VAL A 187 -2.05 -0.78 6.86
C VAL A 187 -1.36 -1.04 8.19
N TYR A 188 -0.80 0.02 8.77
CA TYR A 188 -0.16 0.01 10.08
C TYR A 188 -0.94 0.91 11.03
N ARG A 189 -0.89 0.57 12.32
CA ARG A 189 -1.39 1.43 13.39
C ARG A 189 -0.23 1.94 14.22
N LEU A 190 -0.01 3.27 14.17
CA LEU A 190 1.00 3.98 14.97
C LEU A 190 0.27 4.84 16.01
N GLY A 191 -0.10 4.20 17.12
CA GLY A 191 -0.96 4.80 18.15
C GLY A 191 -2.29 5.25 17.54
N SER A 192 -2.49 6.58 17.56
CA SER A 192 -3.47 7.37 16.82
C SER A 192 -3.73 6.95 15.38
N LEU A 193 -2.63 6.81 14.65
CA LEU A 193 -2.62 7.01 13.22
C LEU A 193 -2.74 5.69 12.47
N GLU A 194 -3.50 5.74 11.38
CA GLU A 194 -3.50 4.73 10.35
C GLU A 194 -2.53 5.14 9.25
N VAL A 195 -1.50 4.33 9.00
CA VAL A 195 -0.56 4.56 7.91
C VAL A 195 -0.75 3.51 6.85
N ARG A 196 -1.02 3.94 5.63
CA ARG A 196 -1.19 3.09 4.47
C ARG A 196 0.02 3.18 3.56
N THR A 197 0.53 2.02 3.18
CA THR A 197 1.67 1.92 2.28
C THR A 197 1.38 0.97 1.13
N CYS A 198 2.09 1.19 0.02
CA CYS A 198 2.15 0.24 -1.07
C CYS A 198 3.61 -0.02 -1.46
N ALA A 199 3.89 -1.22 -1.95
CA ALA A 199 5.18 -1.56 -2.55
C ALA A 199 4.92 -2.31 -3.85
N ALA A 200 5.49 -1.82 -4.94
CA ALA A 200 5.63 -2.65 -6.14
C ALA A 200 6.57 -3.82 -5.83
N HIS A 201 6.49 -4.87 -6.64
CA HIS A 201 7.31 -6.04 -6.40
C HIS A 201 8.81 -5.68 -6.43
N GLY A 202 9.54 -6.03 -5.37
CA GLY A 202 10.98 -5.79 -5.25
C GLY A 202 11.38 -4.32 -5.08
N ALA A 203 10.40 -3.41 -5.04
CA ALA A 203 10.61 -2.00 -4.79
C ALA A 203 10.50 -1.66 -3.31
N ASP A 204 11.01 -0.49 -2.95
CA ASP A 204 10.83 0.06 -1.61
C ASP A 204 9.35 0.38 -1.35
N GLU A 205 8.99 0.24 -0.08
CA GLU A 205 7.66 0.54 0.41
C GLU A 205 7.46 2.05 0.50
N ASN A 206 6.32 2.53 -0.04
CA ASN A 206 5.98 3.94 -0.12
C ASN A 206 4.72 4.24 0.66
N VAL A 207 4.73 5.32 1.45
CA VAL A 207 3.54 5.82 2.16
C VAL A 207 2.61 6.47 1.14
N VAL A 208 1.40 5.94 1.03
CA VAL A 208 0.34 6.48 0.14
C VAL A 208 -0.71 7.27 0.90
N GLY A 209 -0.79 7.10 2.22
CA GLY A 209 -1.69 7.90 3.04
C GLY A 209 -1.40 7.76 4.53
N VAL A 210 -1.63 8.84 5.27
CA VAL A 210 -1.62 8.88 6.73
C VAL A 210 -2.94 9.44 7.18
N TYR A 211 -3.64 8.74 8.06
CA TYR A 211 -4.96 9.12 8.51
C TYR A 211 -5.04 9.12 10.01
N SER A 212 -5.86 10.01 10.55
CA SER A 212 -6.28 9.98 11.95
C SER A 212 -7.75 9.54 12.03
N PRO A 213 -8.14 8.74 13.03
CA PRO A 213 -9.54 8.50 13.34
C PRO A 213 -10.27 9.83 13.52
N CYS A 214 -11.34 10.02 12.75
CA CYS A 214 -12.31 11.08 12.97
C CYS A 214 -13.31 10.50 13.97
N ASP A 215 -12.99 10.60 15.27
CA ASP A 215 -13.85 10.03 16.31
C ASP A 215 -15.24 10.65 16.21
N SER A 216 -16.22 9.81 15.89
CA SER A 216 -17.64 10.15 15.99
C SER A 216 -18.03 10.20 17.47
N ALA A 217 -17.62 11.27 18.14
CA ALA A 217 -18.21 11.90 19.34
C ALA A 217 -18.46 11.06 20.61
N THR A 218 -18.11 9.77 20.71
CA THR A 218 -18.66 8.93 21.82
C THR A 218 -17.73 8.00 22.58
N ALA A 219 -16.44 7.89 22.27
CA ALA A 219 -15.53 7.09 23.10
C ALA A 219 -14.68 7.99 24.01
N HIS A 220 -14.93 7.93 25.32
CA HIS A 220 -14.27 8.64 26.42
C HIS A 220 -12.74 8.36 26.58
N GLY A 221 -12.01 8.06 25.51
CA GLY A 221 -10.58 7.71 25.56
C GLY A 221 -9.69 8.33 24.47
N ALA A 222 -10.25 8.99 23.46
CA ALA A 222 -9.49 9.62 22.38
C ALA A 222 -9.68 11.14 22.40
N MET A 223 -8.97 11.79 23.33
CA MET A 223 -9.11 13.23 23.60
C MET A 223 -8.32 14.12 22.61
N TRP A 224 -7.63 13.56 21.61
CA TRP A 224 -6.58 14.27 20.87
C TRP A 224 -7.02 14.83 19.51
N GLY A 225 -8.30 14.74 19.15
CA GLY A 225 -8.82 15.11 17.83
C GLY A 225 -9.82 16.27 17.78
N GLN A 226 -10.29 16.79 18.92
CA GLN A 226 -11.14 17.99 18.90
C GLN A 226 -10.30 19.21 18.53
N ARG A 227 -10.84 20.05 17.65
CA ARG A 227 -10.22 21.31 17.22
C ARG A 227 -9.97 22.15 18.47
N ALA A 228 -8.77 22.04 19.02
CA ALA A 228 -8.46 22.56 20.32
C ALA A 228 -8.73 24.06 20.32
N GLN A 229 -9.60 24.50 21.22
CA GLN A 229 -9.72 25.91 21.52
C GLN A 229 -8.33 26.38 22.00
N GLY A 230 -7.95 27.60 21.61
CA GLY A 230 -6.66 28.18 22.03
C GLY A 230 -6.50 28.08 23.54
N VAL A 231 -5.28 27.81 24.00
CA VAL A 231 -5.03 27.62 25.43
C VAL A 231 -5.23 28.97 26.13
N THR A 232 -6.07 29.01 27.17
CA THR A 232 -6.21 30.23 27.98
C THR A 232 -5.21 30.19 29.13
N GLU A 233 -4.72 31.35 29.58
CA GLU A 233 -3.73 31.43 30.67
C GLU A 233 -4.18 30.78 31.99
N HIS A 234 -5.49 30.59 32.17
CA HIS A 234 -6.08 30.03 33.39
C HIS A 234 -6.62 28.60 33.21
N GLN A 235 -6.31 27.95 32.09
CA GLN A 235 -6.78 26.60 31.84
C GLN A 235 -6.11 25.60 32.78
N LYS A 236 -6.92 24.79 33.48
CA LYS A 236 -6.41 23.79 34.43
C LYS A 236 -5.66 22.68 33.68
N VAL A 237 -4.44 22.37 34.10
CA VAL A 237 -3.73 21.18 33.63
C VAL A 237 -4.33 19.95 34.32
N VAL A 238 -4.82 19.00 33.54
CA VAL A 238 -5.47 17.77 34.03
C VAL A 238 -4.53 16.58 34.02
N LYS A 239 -3.53 16.55 33.14
CA LYS A 239 -2.56 15.46 33.08
C LYS A 239 -1.25 15.94 32.47
N VAL A 240 -0.15 15.36 32.96
CA VAL A 240 1.19 15.67 32.49
C VAL A 240 1.89 14.37 32.11
N ASN A 241 2.45 14.32 30.90
CA ASN A 241 3.27 13.21 30.45
C ASN A 241 4.63 13.72 29.99
N GLU A 242 5.71 13.09 30.45
CA GLU A 242 7.04 13.30 29.90
C GLU A 242 7.41 12.14 28.97
N TYR A 243 7.89 12.52 27.79
CA TYR A 243 8.27 11.64 26.71
C TYR A 243 9.77 11.77 26.42
N VAL A 244 10.35 10.65 25.98
CA VAL A 244 11.72 10.59 25.47
C VAL A 244 11.71 9.97 24.09
N GLU A 245 12.20 10.74 23.11
CA GLU A 245 12.36 10.27 21.74
C GLU A 245 13.70 9.56 21.56
N ARG A 246 13.71 8.57 20.66
CA ARG A 246 14.96 7.98 20.20
C ARG A 246 15.70 8.99 19.30
N PRO A 247 17.03 9.10 19.42
CA PRO A 247 17.80 9.93 18.50
C PRO A 247 17.58 9.43 17.06
N ARG A 248 17.44 10.36 16.12
CA ARG A 248 17.30 10.04 14.70
C ARG A 248 18.61 9.50 14.17
N VAL A 249 18.54 8.59 13.20
CA VAL A 249 19.74 8.04 12.55
C VAL A 249 20.54 9.20 11.92
N GLY A 250 21.80 9.34 12.30
CA GLY A 250 22.68 10.43 11.83
C GLY A 250 22.63 11.70 12.68
N ASP A 251 21.74 11.81 13.67
CA ASP A 251 21.75 12.93 14.61
C ASP A 251 22.66 12.59 15.80
N SER A 252 23.74 13.35 15.97
CA SER A 252 24.65 13.20 17.11
C SER A 252 24.06 13.79 18.40
N ARG A 253 22.89 14.42 18.33
CA ARG A 253 22.19 14.97 19.50
C ARG A 253 21.81 13.88 20.50
N LYS A 254 21.79 14.30 21.76
CA LYS A 254 21.27 13.50 22.89
C LYS A 254 19.77 13.26 22.70
N ARG A 255 19.23 12.27 23.43
CA ARG A 255 17.79 11.98 23.48
C ARG A 255 17.00 13.27 23.65
N VAL A 256 15.93 13.42 22.86
CA VAL A 256 15.04 14.59 22.95
C VAL A 256 13.98 14.29 24.00
N HIS A 257 13.83 15.19 24.96
CA HIS A 257 12.82 15.11 26.00
C HIS A 257 11.78 16.18 25.76
N PHE A 258 10.51 15.82 25.84
CA PHE A 258 9.42 16.79 25.82
C PHE A 258 8.35 16.42 26.84
N VAL A 259 7.64 17.43 27.33
CA VAL A 259 6.53 17.29 28.27
C VAL A 259 5.26 17.73 27.57
N ALA A 260 4.25 16.87 27.55
CA ALA A 260 2.91 17.22 27.12
C ALA A 260 2.04 17.48 28.35
N LEU A 261 1.48 18.68 28.44
CA LEU A 261 0.50 19.11 29.43
C LEU A 261 -0.87 19.03 28.78
N GLU A 262 -1.66 18.04 29.15
CA GLU A 262 -3.07 17.96 28.79
C GLU A 262 -3.85 18.91 29.70
N CYS A 263 -4.57 19.85 29.10
CA CYS A 263 -5.39 20.85 29.77
C CYS A 263 -6.88 20.48 29.72
N GLU A 264 -7.67 21.03 30.64
CA GLU A 264 -9.13 20.89 30.66
C GLU A 264 -9.75 21.37 29.35
N GLY A 265 -10.56 20.57 28.67
CA GLY A 265 -11.09 20.92 27.34
C GLY A 265 -10.19 20.48 26.17
N ALA A 266 -9.37 19.44 26.40
CA ALA A 266 -8.62 18.71 25.37
C ALA A 266 -7.49 19.48 24.67
N ALA A 267 -7.19 20.71 25.08
CA ALA A 267 -6.01 21.41 24.61
C ALA A 267 -4.74 20.78 25.19
N VAL A 268 -3.66 20.76 24.41
CA VAL A 268 -2.37 20.20 24.84
C VAL A 268 -1.27 21.20 24.60
N VAL A 269 -0.46 21.46 25.62
CA VAL A 269 0.78 22.24 25.50
C VAL A 269 1.96 21.30 25.51
N VAL A 270 2.88 21.46 24.57
CA VAL A 270 4.16 20.77 24.57
C VAL A 270 5.27 21.74 24.95
N MET A 271 6.05 21.33 25.93
CA MET A 271 7.30 21.97 26.31
C MET A 271 8.47 21.10 25.91
N GLU A 272 9.40 21.63 25.13
CA GLU A 272 10.58 20.89 24.65
C GLU A 272 11.86 21.70 24.87
N ALA A 273 12.84 21.11 25.55
CA ALA A 273 14.16 21.72 25.69
C ALA A 273 14.99 21.47 24.42
N ARG A 274 15.40 22.54 23.76
CA ARG A 274 16.21 22.51 22.54
C ARG A 274 17.70 22.39 22.87
N ALA A 275 18.48 22.01 21.88
CA ALA A 275 19.93 21.82 22.02
C ALA A 275 20.70 23.11 22.40
N ASP A 276 20.12 24.28 22.12
CA ASP A 276 20.64 25.59 22.51
C ASP A 276 20.29 25.99 23.95
N GLY A 277 19.59 25.12 24.70
CA GLY A 277 19.13 25.38 26.06
C GLY A 277 17.83 26.18 26.14
N SER A 278 17.27 26.62 25.02
CA SER A 278 15.96 27.27 25.00
C SER A 278 14.82 26.25 25.21
N VAL A 279 13.69 26.71 25.72
CA VAL A 279 12.48 25.88 25.85
C VAL A 279 11.48 26.36 24.80
N ALA A 280 11.06 25.45 23.92
CA ALA A 280 9.96 25.68 23.01
C ALA A 280 8.63 25.41 23.72
N TRP A 281 7.68 26.30 23.53
CA TRP A 281 6.29 26.17 23.97
C TRP A 281 5.41 26.09 22.73
N LEU A 282 4.72 24.96 22.56
CA LEU A 282 3.90 24.69 21.39
C LEU A 282 2.49 24.29 21.83
N GLU A 283 1.50 25.06 21.42
CA GLU A 283 0.09 24.75 21.68
C GLU A 283 -0.45 23.88 20.56
N ASN A 284 -1.07 22.76 20.95
CA ASN A 284 -1.72 21.80 20.07
C ASN A 284 -0.87 21.41 18.85
N PRO A 285 0.39 20.99 19.02
CA PRO A 285 1.23 20.67 17.88
C PRO A 285 0.60 19.53 17.08
N PRO A 286 0.41 19.69 15.76
CA PRO A 286 -0.36 18.74 14.95
C PRO A 286 0.31 17.36 14.91
N ASP A 287 1.62 17.29 15.07
CA ASP A 287 2.43 16.07 15.03
C ASP A 287 2.59 15.37 16.38
N LEU A 288 1.99 15.91 17.46
CA LEU A 288 2.17 15.40 18.82
C LEU A 288 1.80 13.92 18.96
N GLU A 289 0.75 13.50 18.28
CA GLU A 289 0.29 12.11 18.31
C GLU A 289 1.31 11.15 17.69
N LEU A 290 1.86 11.50 16.52
CA LEU A 290 2.93 10.71 15.90
C LEU A 290 4.15 10.71 16.83
N ARG A 291 4.57 11.89 17.31
CA ARG A 291 5.72 12.02 18.23
C ARG A 291 5.54 11.17 19.49
N ALA A 292 4.39 11.25 20.14
CA ALA A 292 4.06 10.47 21.33
C ALA A 292 4.06 8.96 21.05
N SER A 293 3.57 8.53 19.87
CA SER A 293 3.59 7.11 19.48
C SER A 293 5.00 6.55 19.24
N MET A 294 5.94 7.40 18.82
CA MET A 294 7.35 7.02 18.59
C MET A 294 8.22 7.21 19.84
N ALA A 295 7.74 8.00 20.80
CA ALA A 295 8.44 8.27 22.05
C ALA A 295 8.09 7.24 23.13
N ARG A 296 8.96 7.17 24.14
CA ARG A 296 8.68 6.41 25.36
C ARG A 296 8.19 7.37 26.44
N VAL A 297 7.04 7.08 27.05
CA VAL A 297 6.62 7.76 28.29
C VAL A 297 7.56 7.35 29.42
N VAL A 298 8.19 8.33 30.06
CA VAL A 298 9.10 8.11 31.21
C VAL A 298 8.49 8.56 32.53
N ARG A 299 7.60 9.55 32.51
CA ARG A 299 6.83 10.02 33.67
C ARG A 299 5.41 10.38 33.25
N SER A 300 4.45 10.17 34.15
CA SER A 300 3.06 10.58 33.98
C SER A 300 2.48 10.98 35.33
N ALA A 301 1.68 12.04 35.37
CA ALA A 301 0.99 12.52 36.56
C ALA A 301 -0.42 12.98 36.20
N ASP A 302 -1.38 12.58 37.02
CA ASP A 302 -2.77 13.04 36.97
C ASP A 302 -2.93 14.27 37.90
N CYS A 303 -3.38 15.38 37.33
CA CYS A 303 -3.53 16.70 37.97
C CYS A 303 -5.00 17.12 38.10
N SER A 304 -5.94 16.21 37.86
CA SER A 304 -7.39 16.49 37.88
C SER A 304 -7.96 16.81 39.26
N LYS A 305 -7.22 16.51 40.33
CA LYS A 305 -7.63 16.72 41.72
C LYS A 305 -7.77 18.19 42.11
#